data_AF-A0A959LX55-F1
#
_entry.id   AF-A0A959LX55-F1
#
_cell.length_a   1.000
_cell.length_b   1.000
_cell.length_c   1.000
_cell.angle_alpha   90.00
_cell.angle_beta   90.00
_cell.angle_gamma   90.00
#
_symmetry.space_group_name_H-M   'P 1'
#
loop_
_entity.id
_entity.type
_entity.pdbx_description
1 polymer ?
#
loop_
_entity_poly.entity_id
_entity_poly.type
_entity_poly.pdbx_seq_one_letter_code
_entity_poly.pdbx_strand_id
1 'polypeptide(L)'
;MIIRKFESNLLNEYLDCKSEISNFLFVQLEQYGDKLESIESAMDYAISVEKGKGGFVLVAYEHDKIIGVVVMNKTGMSGYIPENILVYIAVHSDARGKGFGKKLMEKAITETEGDIALHVEANNPAKKLYEKLGFTNPYLEMRLKK
;
A
#
# COMPACT_ATOMS: atom_id res chain seq x y z
N MET A 1 6.16 -13.35 -11.66
CA MET A 1 6.06 -12.15 -10.80
C MET A 1 7.31 -11.99 -9.94
N ILE A 2 7.94 -10.83 -10.01
CA ILE A 2 9.02 -10.38 -9.11
C ILE A 2 8.46 -9.23 -8.28
N ILE A 3 8.74 -9.18 -6.97
CA ILE A 3 8.34 -8.05 -6.12
C ILE A 3 9.60 -7.29 -5.71
N ARG A 4 9.68 -6.02 -6.08
CA ARG A 4 10.74 -5.10 -5.65
C ARG A 4 10.21 -4.24 -4.51
N LYS A 5 11.06 -3.99 -3.51
CA LYS A 5 10.81 -3.05 -2.41
C LYS A 5 11.61 -1.79 -2.64
N PHE A 6 10.96 -0.65 -2.48
CA PHE A 6 11.58 0.66 -2.39
C PHE A 6 11.40 1.17 -0.96
N GLU A 7 12.51 1.59 -0.36
CA GLU A 7 12.56 2.20 0.96
C GLU A 7 13.62 3.30 0.94
N SER A 8 13.83 3.99 2.06
CA SER A 8 14.54 5.28 2.10
C SER A 8 15.99 5.26 1.60
N ASN A 9 16.68 4.12 1.64
CA ASN A 9 18.03 3.94 1.10
C ASN A 9 18.08 3.79 -0.44
N LEU A 10 16.93 3.63 -1.11
CA LEU A 10 16.81 3.47 -2.57
C LEU A 10 16.17 4.70 -3.23
N LEU A 11 16.35 5.89 -2.66
CA LEU A 11 15.67 7.12 -3.10
C LEU A 11 15.87 7.41 -4.60
N ASN A 12 17.10 7.29 -5.12
CA ASN A 12 17.38 7.58 -6.53
C ASN A 12 16.62 6.62 -7.47
N GLU A 13 16.66 5.32 -7.17
CA GLU A 13 15.95 4.30 -7.96
C GLU A 13 14.44 4.47 -7.88
N TYR A 14 13.91 4.90 -6.72
CA TYR A 14 12.51 5.23 -6.55
C TYR A 14 12.11 6.44 -7.41
N LEU A 15 12.94 7.50 -7.45
CA LEU A 15 12.66 8.71 -8.23
C LEU A 15 12.54 8.41 -9.73
N ASP A 16 13.34 7.47 -10.25
CA ASP A 16 13.30 7.06 -11.65
C ASP A 16 11.95 6.42 -12.05
N CYS A 17 11.29 5.72 -11.13
CA CYS A 17 10.03 5.01 -11.40
C CYS A 17 8.80 5.59 -10.70
N LYS A 18 8.95 6.65 -9.89
CA LYS A 18 7.86 7.21 -9.07
C LYS A 18 6.61 7.52 -9.88
N SER A 19 6.76 8.22 -11.01
CA SER A 19 5.63 8.64 -11.84
C SER A 19 4.90 7.44 -12.47
N GLU A 20 5.63 6.38 -12.84
CA GLU A 20 5.02 5.15 -13.36
C GLU A 20 4.17 4.46 -12.28
N ILE A 21 4.70 4.37 -11.06
CA ILE A 21 4.03 3.74 -9.92
C ILE A 21 2.79 4.55 -9.50
N SER A 22 2.89 5.88 -9.40
CA SER A 22 1.77 6.74 -9.01
C SER A 22 0.64 6.70 -10.04
N ASN A 23 0.99 6.73 -11.34
CA ASN A 23 0.01 6.57 -12.42
C ASN A 23 -0.64 5.19 -12.42
N PHE A 24 0.10 4.11 -12.15
CA PHE A 24 -0.46 2.78 -12.00
C PHE A 24 -1.51 2.74 -10.89
N LEU A 25 -1.19 3.26 -9.71
CA LEU A 25 -2.14 3.33 -8.58
C LEU A 25 -3.37 4.17 -8.94
N PHE A 26 -3.17 5.34 -9.53
CA PHE A 26 -4.25 6.24 -9.94
C PHE A 26 -5.25 5.56 -10.88
N VAL A 27 -4.77 4.77 -11.85
CA VAL A 27 -5.63 4.01 -12.76
C VAL A 27 -6.29 2.81 -12.07
N GLN A 28 -5.53 2.01 -11.31
CA GLN A 28 -5.97 0.70 -10.84
C GLN A 28 -6.80 0.73 -9.55
N LEU A 29 -6.75 1.83 -8.78
CA LEU A 29 -7.64 2.04 -7.64
C LEU A 29 -9.07 2.39 -8.07
N GLU A 30 -9.28 2.83 -9.32
CA GLU A 30 -10.59 3.13 -9.90
C GLU A 30 -11.44 4.03 -8.96
N GLN A 31 -12.67 3.62 -8.65
CA GLN A 31 -13.60 4.35 -7.79
C GLN A 31 -13.16 4.46 -6.32
N TYR A 32 -12.14 3.71 -5.90
CA TYR A 32 -11.58 3.74 -4.54
C TYR A 32 -10.28 4.56 -4.46
N GLY A 33 -9.89 5.21 -5.56
CA GLY A 33 -8.65 5.97 -5.67
C GLY A 33 -8.76 7.39 -5.13
N ASP A 34 -7.63 7.89 -4.67
CA ASP A 34 -7.43 9.31 -4.36
C ASP A 34 -6.84 10.05 -5.57
N LYS A 35 -6.75 11.39 -5.45
CA LYS A 35 -6.07 12.20 -6.46
C LYS A 35 -4.59 11.83 -6.56
N LEU A 36 -4.02 11.97 -7.75
CA LEU A 36 -2.61 11.62 -8.01
C LEU A 36 -1.65 12.29 -7.01
N GLU A 37 -1.89 13.55 -6.63
CA GLU A 37 -1.04 14.27 -5.67
C GLU A 37 -1.10 13.66 -4.26
N SER A 38 -2.26 13.10 -3.87
CA SER A 38 -2.43 12.40 -2.58
C SER A 38 -1.75 11.02 -2.61
N ILE A 39 -1.76 10.35 -3.77
CA ILE A 39 -1.02 9.10 -3.97
C ILE A 39 0.49 9.35 -3.84
N GLU A 40 1.01 10.34 -4.56
CA GLU A 40 2.42 10.70 -4.51
C GLU A 40 2.86 11.15 -3.12
N SER A 41 2.02 11.90 -2.42
CA SER A 41 2.30 12.31 -1.03
C SER A 41 2.48 11.12 -0.09
N ALA A 42 1.65 10.08 -0.24
CA ALA A 42 1.80 8.87 0.58
C ALA A 42 3.07 8.08 0.21
N MET A 43 3.38 7.97 -1.08
CA MET A 43 4.60 7.30 -1.55
C MET A 43 5.86 8.03 -1.07
N ASP A 44 5.89 9.36 -1.16
CA ASP A 44 7.01 10.17 -0.67
C ASP A 44 7.17 10.07 0.85
N TYR A 45 6.04 10.00 1.58
CA TYR A 45 6.06 9.72 3.02
C TYR A 45 6.74 8.37 3.31
N ALA A 46 6.38 7.31 2.55
CA ALA A 46 6.93 5.97 2.74
C ALA A 46 8.46 5.92 2.55
N ILE A 47 8.99 6.68 1.59
CA ILE A 47 10.42 6.70 1.25
C ILE A 47 11.21 7.76 2.06
N SER A 48 10.53 8.62 2.81
CA SER A 48 11.17 9.71 3.53
C SER A 48 12.15 9.25 4.62
N VAL A 49 13.26 9.99 4.75
CA VAL A 49 14.24 9.87 5.85
C VAL A 49 13.95 10.84 7.01
N GLU A 50 12.91 11.68 6.88
CA GLU A 50 12.57 12.64 7.94
C GLU A 50 12.12 11.91 9.21
N LYS A 51 12.47 12.48 10.36
CA LYS A 51 12.09 11.93 11.66
C LYS A 51 10.57 11.79 11.77
N GLY A 52 10.11 10.59 12.09
CA GLY A 52 8.69 10.28 12.24
C GLY A 52 7.96 9.95 10.94
N LYS A 53 8.66 9.91 9.79
CA LYS A 53 8.16 9.38 8.53
C LYS A 53 8.82 8.04 8.19
N GLY A 54 8.41 7.45 7.08
CA GLY A 54 8.98 6.23 6.52
C GLY A 54 7.93 5.17 6.24
N GLY A 55 8.40 3.98 5.90
CA GLY A 55 7.57 2.92 5.36
C GLY A 55 8.28 2.27 4.18
N PHE A 56 7.51 1.81 3.20
CA PHE A 56 8.04 1.28 1.94
C PHE A 56 6.96 1.24 0.85
N VAL A 57 7.41 1.12 -0.39
CA VAL A 57 6.57 0.81 -1.55
C VAL A 57 6.99 -0.55 -2.11
N LEU A 58 6.05 -1.47 -2.27
CA LEU A 58 6.27 -2.73 -3.00
C LEU A 58 5.70 -2.59 -4.41
N VAL A 59 6.46 -3.04 -5.40
CA VAL A 59 6.03 -3.08 -6.79
C VAL A 59 6.22 -4.49 -7.34
N ALA A 60 5.12 -5.09 -7.77
CA ALA A 60 5.10 -6.40 -8.42
C ALA A 60 5.18 -6.23 -9.94
N TYR A 61 6.15 -6.90 -10.55
CA TYR A 61 6.38 -6.89 -11.98
C TYR A 61 6.14 -8.27 -12.59
N GLU A 62 5.59 -8.29 -13.81
CA GLU A 62 5.49 -9.46 -14.68
C GLU A 62 5.74 -9.05 -16.13
N HIS A 63 6.74 -9.66 -16.77
CA HIS A 63 7.22 -9.28 -18.11
C HIS A 63 7.50 -7.76 -18.22
N ASP A 64 8.24 -7.22 -17.25
CA ASP A 64 8.61 -5.80 -17.15
C ASP A 64 7.44 -4.82 -17.04
N LYS A 65 6.22 -5.31 -16.74
CA LYS A 65 5.04 -4.48 -16.49
C LYS A 65 4.65 -4.53 -15.02
N ILE A 66 4.28 -3.37 -14.47
CA ILE A 66 3.69 -3.31 -13.13
C ILE A 66 2.34 -4.05 -13.16
N ILE A 67 2.21 -5.05 -12.30
CA ILE A 67 0.97 -5.81 -12.09
C ILE A 67 0.37 -5.62 -10.69
N GLY A 68 1.09 -4.96 -9.78
CA GLY A 68 0.55 -4.58 -8.49
C GLY A 68 1.49 -3.68 -7.69
N VAL A 69 0.91 -2.87 -6.81
CA VAL A 69 1.62 -1.93 -5.95
C VAL A 69 1.02 -1.96 -4.54
N VAL A 70 1.87 -1.87 -3.52
CA VAL A 70 1.49 -1.58 -2.13
C VAL A 70 2.26 -0.36 -1.64
N VAL A 71 1.58 0.54 -0.95
CA VAL A 71 2.18 1.65 -0.21
C VAL A 71 1.91 1.45 1.28
N MET A 72 2.98 1.30 2.05
CA MET A 72 2.94 1.15 3.50
C MET A 72 3.59 2.37 4.15
N ASN A 73 2.89 3.02 5.06
CA ASN A 73 3.43 4.12 5.86
C ASN A 73 3.62 3.70 7.31
N LYS A 74 4.71 4.13 7.93
CA LYS A 74 4.84 4.08 9.39
C LYS A 74 3.94 5.14 10.02
N THR A 75 3.32 4.83 11.14
CA THR A 75 2.44 5.77 11.86
C THR A 75 3.18 6.58 12.91
N GLY A 76 4.28 6.03 13.44
CA GLY A 76 5.00 6.59 14.59
C GLY A 76 4.25 6.44 15.92
N MET A 77 3.21 5.60 15.98
CA MET A 77 2.28 5.48 17.12
C MET A 77 2.40 4.15 17.88
N SER A 78 3.61 3.58 17.90
CA SER A 78 3.87 2.27 18.50
C SER A 78 3.36 2.17 19.94
N GLY A 79 2.74 1.04 20.26
CA GLY A 79 2.22 0.72 21.60
C GLY A 79 0.80 1.18 21.90
N TYR A 80 0.10 1.87 20.99
CA TYR A 80 -1.32 2.24 21.19
C TYR A 80 -2.16 2.29 19.91
N ILE A 81 -1.57 2.50 18.74
CA ILE A 81 -2.17 2.32 17.41
C ILE A 81 -1.19 1.50 16.57
N PRO A 82 -1.64 0.69 15.60
CA PRO A 82 -0.73 -0.07 14.75
C PRO A 82 0.44 0.75 14.19
N GLU A 83 1.64 0.19 14.25
CA GLU A 83 2.89 0.84 13.83
C GLU A 83 2.89 1.22 12.35
N ASN A 84 2.07 0.54 11.56
CA ASN A 84 2.00 0.68 10.12
C ASN A 84 0.56 0.87 9.66
N ILE A 85 0.40 1.63 8.59
CA ILE A 85 -0.85 1.77 7.87
C ILE A 85 -0.62 1.44 6.40
N LEU A 86 -1.35 0.44 5.90
CA LEU A 86 -1.43 0.13 4.48
C LEU A 86 -2.33 1.20 3.85
N VAL A 87 -1.71 2.12 3.12
CA VAL A 87 -2.40 3.27 2.51
C VAL A 87 -3.04 2.86 1.19
N TYR A 88 -2.28 2.21 0.33
CA TYR A 88 -2.76 1.77 -0.98
C TYR A 88 -2.35 0.32 -1.26
N ILE A 89 -3.27 -0.41 -1.88
CA ILE A 89 -2.97 -1.65 -2.58
C ILE A 89 -3.80 -1.70 -3.85
N ALA A 90 -3.14 -1.95 -4.97
CA ALA A 90 -3.82 -2.21 -6.24
C ALA A 90 -3.11 -3.34 -6.97
N VAL A 91 -3.88 -4.12 -7.73
CA VAL A 91 -3.37 -5.05 -8.73
C VAL A 91 -4.03 -4.71 -10.05
N HIS A 92 -3.33 -4.98 -11.15
CA HIS A 92 -3.87 -4.76 -12.48
C HIS A 92 -5.21 -5.48 -12.62
N SER A 93 -6.19 -4.87 -13.27
CA SER A 93 -7.53 -5.43 -13.48
C SER A 93 -7.48 -6.85 -14.06
N ASP A 94 -6.67 -7.07 -15.09
CA ASP A 94 -6.42 -8.39 -15.72
C ASP A 94 -5.71 -9.41 -14.81
N ALA A 95 -5.13 -8.95 -13.69
CA ALA A 95 -4.48 -9.78 -12.68
C ALA A 95 -5.44 -10.14 -11.51
N ARG A 96 -6.64 -9.57 -11.45
CA ARG A 96 -7.65 -9.89 -10.42
C ARG A 96 -8.08 -11.36 -10.51
N GLY A 97 -8.37 -11.96 -9.35
CA GLY A 97 -8.77 -13.38 -9.25
C GLY A 97 -7.65 -14.41 -9.45
N LYS A 98 -6.44 -14.01 -9.89
CA LYS A 98 -5.29 -14.91 -10.12
C LYS A 98 -4.40 -15.12 -8.90
N GLY A 99 -4.78 -14.59 -7.73
CA GLY A 99 -4.04 -14.73 -6.48
C GLY A 99 -2.88 -13.75 -6.28
N PHE A 100 -2.62 -12.83 -7.23
CA PHE A 100 -1.54 -11.84 -7.09
C PHE A 100 -1.72 -10.90 -5.91
N GLY A 101 -2.94 -10.43 -5.65
CA GLY A 101 -3.23 -9.58 -4.49
C GLY A 101 -2.90 -10.27 -3.16
N LYS A 102 -3.15 -11.58 -3.05
CA LYS A 102 -2.78 -12.37 -1.87
C LYS A 102 -1.27 -12.42 -1.69
N LYS A 103 -0.51 -12.78 -2.74
CA LYS A 103 0.96 -12.84 -2.69
C LYS A 103 1.58 -11.48 -2.34
N LEU A 104 1.03 -10.41 -2.89
CA LEU A 104 1.51 -9.06 -2.64
C LEU A 104 1.25 -8.63 -1.19
N MET A 105 0.07 -8.94 -0.64
CA MET A 105 -0.24 -8.74 0.78
C MET A 105 0.65 -9.57 1.71
N GLU A 106 0.88 -10.85 1.41
CA GLU A 106 1.75 -11.72 2.20
C GLU A 106 3.18 -11.17 2.24
N LYS A 107 3.68 -10.66 1.11
CA LYS A 107 4.97 -9.97 1.05
C LYS A 107 4.96 -8.68 1.86
N ALA A 108 3.92 -7.86 1.77
CA ALA A 108 3.79 -6.64 2.57
C ALA A 108 3.83 -6.94 4.07
N ILE A 109 3.08 -7.95 4.52
CA ILE A 109 3.08 -8.38 5.93
C ILE A 109 4.47 -8.87 6.36
N THR A 110 5.17 -9.62 5.51
CA THR A 110 6.52 -10.13 5.82
C THR A 110 7.57 -9.02 5.90
N GLU A 111 7.43 -7.97 5.11
CA GLU A 111 8.34 -6.81 5.07
C GLU A 111 8.07 -5.78 6.17
N THR A 112 7.00 -5.98 6.94
CA THR A 112 6.58 -5.08 8.00
C THR A 112 6.92 -5.65 9.36
N GLU A 113 7.52 -4.82 10.20
CA GLU A 113 7.62 -5.06 11.64
C GLU A 113 6.50 -4.32 12.36
N GLY A 114 5.86 -4.97 13.34
CA GLY A 114 4.74 -4.41 14.10
C GLY A 114 3.38 -4.60 13.42
N ASP A 115 2.35 -4.02 14.03
CA ASP A 115 0.97 -4.21 13.59
C ASP A 115 0.65 -3.37 12.36
N ILE A 116 -0.35 -3.81 11.59
CA ILE A 116 -0.80 -3.15 10.35
C ILE A 116 -2.28 -2.78 10.48
N ALA A 117 -2.58 -1.50 10.28
CA ALA A 117 -3.92 -1.00 10.04
C ALA A 117 -4.19 -0.81 8.54
N LEU A 118 -5.45 -0.84 8.14
CA LEU A 118 -5.90 -0.42 6.81
C LEU A 118 -7.33 0.11 6.88
N HIS A 119 -7.71 0.93 5.91
CA HIS A 119 -9.10 1.30 5.68
C HIS A 119 -9.61 0.61 4.43
N VAL A 120 -10.82 0.07 4.51
CA VAL A 120 -11.48 -0.61 3.39
C VAL A 120 -12.97 -0.31 3.44
N GLU A 121 -13.55 0.07 2.30
CA GLU A 121 -14.98 0.27 2.21
C GLU A 121 -15.74 -1.05 2.44
N ALA A 122 -16.91 -0.98 3.08
CA ALA A 122 -17.69 -2.16 3.46
C ALA A 122 -18.03 -3.08 2.27
N ASN A 123 -18.23 -2.50 1.08
CA ASN A 123 -18.59 -3.21 -0.15
C ASN A 123 -17.38 -3.57 -1.03
N ASN A 124 -16.15 -3.25 -0.61
CA ASN A 124 -14.97 -3.54 -1.40
C ASN A 124 -14.66 -5.06 -1.37
N PRO A 125 -14.54 -5.72 -2.53
CA PRO A 125 -14.30 -7.17 -2.60
C PRO A 125 -12.98 -7.62 -1.95
N ALA A 126 -11.99 -6.72 -1.81
CA ALA A 126 -10.72 -6.99 -1.14
C ALA A 126 -10.88 -7.25 0.36
N LYS A 127 -11.99 -6.83 0.98
CA LYS A 127 -12.26 -7.08 2.41
C LYS A 127 -12.12 -8.57 2.78
N LYS A 128 -12.63 -9.47 1.93
CA LYS A 128 -12.54 -10.92 2.13
C LYS A 128 -11.10 -11.44 2.10
N LEU A 129 -10.22 -10.78 1.36
CA LEU A 129 -8.79 -11.13 1.35
C LEU A 129 -8.16 -10.75 2.69
N TYR A 130 -8.42 -9.54 3.19
CA TYR A 130 -7.87 -9.07 4.47
C TYR A 130 -8.34 -9.96 5.63
N GLU A 131 -9.63 -10.29 5.70
CA GLU A 131 -10.17 -11.20 6.72
C GLU A 131 -9.46 -12.58 6.70
N LYS A 132 -9.19 -13.13 5.52
CA LYS A 132 -8.45 -14.39 5.36
C LYS A 132 -6.98 -14.30 5.79
N LEU A 133 -6.40 -13.10 5.76
CA LEU A 133 -5.04 -12.83 6.18
C LEU A 133 -4.95 -12.47 7.68
N GLY A 134 -6.08 -12.49 8.41
CA GLY A 134 -6.13 -12.27 9.85
C GLY A 134 -6.45 -10.84 10.27
N PHE A 135 -6.75 -9.93 9.33
CA PHE A 135 -7.25 -8.61 9.70
C PHE A 135 -8.62 -8.74 10.36
N THR A 136 -8.80 -8.03 11.47
CA THR A 136 -10.06 -7.94 12.20
C THR A 136 -10.62 -6.52 12.11
N ASN A 137 -11.90 -6.35 12.43
CA ASN A 137 -12.55 -5.03 12.45
C ASN A 137 -13.12 -4.70 13.84
N PRO A 138 -12.26 -4.42 14.84
CA PRO A 138 -12.71 -4.20 16.22
C PRO A 138 -13.35 -2.83 16.46
N TYR A 139 -13.11 -1.84 15.58
CA TYR A 139 -13.55 -0.46 15.75
C TYR A 139 -14.28 0.06 14.52
N LEU A 140 -15.12 1.08 14.71
CA LEU A 140 -15.71 1.84 13.60
C LEU A 140 -14.85 3.06 13.31
N GLU A 141 -14.64 3.35 12.03
CA GLU A 141 -14.03 4.60 11.59
C GLU A 141 -15.08 5.73 11.59
N MET A 142 -14.83 6.82 12.31
CA MET A 142 -15.68 8.01 12.35
C MET A 142 -14.90 9.21 11.80
N ARG A 143 -15.44 9.91 10.80
CA ARG A 143 -14.78 11.07 10.16
C ARG A 143 -15.63 12.33 10.27
N LEU A 144 -15.05 13.39 10.85
CA LEU A 144 -15.60 14.74 10.82
C LEU A 144 -14.87 15.55 9.74
N LYS A 145 -15.56 15.94 8.67
CA LYS A 145 -15.01 16.85 7.66
C LYS A 145 -15.12 18.30 8.16
N LYS A 146 -14.01 19.04 8.10
CA LYS A 146 -13.94 20.46 8.44
C LYS A 146 -13.47 21.26 7.24
#